data_AF-A0A846MQU5-F1
#
_entry.id   AF-A0A846MQU5-F1
#
_cell.length_a   1.000
_cell.length_b   1.000
_cell.length_c   1.000
_cell.angle_alpha   90.00
_cell.angle_beta   90.00
_cell.angle_gamma   90.00
#
_symmetry.space_group_name_H-M   'P 1'
#
loop_
_entity.id
_entity.type
_entity.pdbx_description
1 polymer ?
#
loop_
_entity_poly.entity_id
_entity_poly.type
_entity_poly.pdbx_seq_one_letter_code
_entity_poly.pdbx_strand_id
1 'polypeptide(L)'
;MKRTALFLFVLWAAVCLPACRKQSKQPLRAVVLNYEDFGPKYLAYTLLGNEWYQWEESEEEGKAYDIKVVVFKDEDLERVKKAYPVQPEAAQDYRYITYEAAMEYLNRHSQNSALSANSRQKLEETKLRLIEAFGEQAE
;
A
#
# COMPACT_ATOMS: atom_id res chain seq x y z
N MET A 1 -50.84 20.06 -62.23
CA MET A 1 -50.60 18.81 -61.49
C MET A 1 -49.23 18.26 -61.86
N LYS A 2 -48.27 18.30 -60.93
CA LYS A 2 -47.24 17.26 -60.68
C LYS A 2 -46.51 17.69 -59.43
N ARG A 3 -46.72 16.91 -58.37
CA ARG A 3 -46.32 17.19 -56.99
C ARG A 3 -44.80 17.07 -56.87
N THR A 4 -44.25 18.06 -56.18
CA THR A 4 -42.89 18.14 -55.66
C THR A 4 -42.47 16.85 -54.96
N ALA A 5 -41.42 16.21 -55.47
CA ALA A 5 -40.74 15.13 -54.77
C ALA A 5 -39.74 15.77 -53.78
N LEU A 6 -40.20 15.88 -52.53
CA LEU A 6 -39.42 16.33 -51.39
C LEU A 6 -38.34 15.27 -51.11
N PHE A 7 -37.07 15.62 -51.33
CA PHE A 7 -35.94 14.74 -51.09
C PHE A 7 -35.84 14.40 -49.60
N LEU A 8 -35.83 13.09 -49.36
CA LEU A 8 -35.61 12.42 -48.09
C LEU A 8 -34.23 12.75 -47.48
N PHE A 9 -34.19 12.69 -46.15
CA PHE A 9 -33.06 12.32 -45.31
C PHE A 9 -31.84 13.27 -45.28
N VAL A 10 -31.90 14.25 -44.38
CA VAL A 10 -30.71 14.71 -43.64
C VAL A 10 -30.89 14.28 -42.19
N LEU A 11 -30.79 12.95 -41.97
CA LEU A 11 -30.77 12.36 -40.65
C LEU A 11 -29.31 12.42 -40.13
N TRP A 12 -29.10 13.29 -39.16
CA TRP A 12 -28.34 12.97 -37.95
C TRP A 12 -26.92 12.41 -38.18
N ALA A 13 -26.01 13.24 -38.69
CA ALA A 13 -24.59 12.94 -38.70
C ALA A 13 -23.84 13.86 -37.73
N ALA A 14 -23.13 13.23 -36.78
CA ALA A 14 -22.07 13.77 -35.94
C ALA A 14 -22.55 14.77 -34.86
N VAL A 15 -22.26 14.58 -33.57
CA VAL A 15 -20.95 14.28 -33.02
C VAL A 15 -21.15 13.60 -31.65
N CYS A 16 -21.10 12.26 -31.60
CA CYS A 16 -20.77 11.57 -30.36
C CYS A 16 -19.25 11.61 -30.24
N LEU A 17 -18.69 12.67 -29.64
CA LEU A 17 -17.32 12.60 -29.14
C LEU A 17 -17.32 11.53 -28.05
N PRO A 18 -16.62 10.39 -28.20
CA PRO A 18 -16.33 9.57 -27.05
C PRO A 18 -15.43 10.44 -26.19
N ALA A 19 -15.99 11.03 -25.14
CA ALA A 19 -15.21 11.53 -24.04
C ALA A 19 -14.48 10.31 -23.47
N CYS A 20 -13.30 10.05 -24.00
CA CYS A 20 -12.33 9.15 -23.43
C CYS A 20 -11.92 9.79 -22.12
N ARG A 21 -12.76 9.63 -21.10
CA ARG A 21 -12.55 10.11 -19.74
C ARG A 21 -11.36 9.30 -19.26
N LYS A 22 -10.15 9.85 -19.44
CA LYS A 22 -8.93 9.32 -18.83
C LYS A 22 -9.21 9.31 -17.33
N GLN A 23 -9.59 8.16 -16.81
CA GLN A 23 -9.71 7.98 -15.38
C GLN A 23 -8.29 8.09 -14.85
N SER A 24 -7.93 9.28 -14.37
CA SER A 24 -6.64 9.48 -13.71
C SER A 24 -6.63 8.52 -12.54
N LYS A 25 -5.82 7.46 -12.63
CA LYS A 25 -5.50 6.65 -11.46
C LYS A 25 -4.81 7.60 -10.50
N GLN A 26 -5.53 8.07 -9.49
CA GLN A 26 -4.94 8.80 -8.37
C GLN A 26 -3.75 7.97 -7.86
N PRO A 27 -2.62 8.58 -7.51
CA PRO A 27 -1.52 7.83 -6.91
C PRO A 27 -2.02 7.08 -5.66
N LEU A 28 -1.50 5.88 -5.43
CA LEU A 28 -1.82 5.12 -4.22
C LEU A 28 -1.28 5.88 -3.00
N ARG A 29 -2.10 6.03 -1.98
CA ARG A 29 -1.67 6.51 -0.66
C ARG A 29 -1.05 5.37 0.13
N ALA A 30 0.22 5.09 -0.16
CA ALA A 30 0.98 4.03 0.50
C ALA A 30 2.46 4.42 0.70
N VAL A 31 3.08 3.85 1.74
CA VAL A 31 4.50 3.96 2.08
C VAL A 31 5.08 2.56 2.19
N VAL A 32 6.27 2.36 1.62
CA VAL A 32 7.01 1.09 1.72
C VAL A 32 8.12 1.24 2.76
N LEU A 33 8.10 0.36 3.74
CA LEU A 33 9.05 0.28 4.85
C LEU A 33 9.76 -1.07 4.86
N ASN A 34 10.82 -1.19 5.66
CA ASN A 34 11.45 -2.48 5.93
C ASN A 34 10.76 -3.18 7.10
N TYR A 35 10.81 -4.51 7.15
CA TYR A 35 10.30 -5.28 8.29
C TYR A 35 10.85 -4.78 9.64
N GLU A 36 12.16 -4.50 9.70
CA GLU A 36 12.86 -4.01 10.90
C GLU A 36 12.44 -2.60 11.34
N ASP A 37 11.78 -1.81 10.49
CA ASP A 37 11.22 -0.50 10.87
C ASP A 37 10.12 -0.66 11.95
N PHE A 38 9.59 -1.87 12.14
CA PHE A 38 8.59 -2.22 13.17
C PHE A 38 9.21 -2.84 14.42
N GLY A 39 10.53 -2.74 14.59
CA GLY A 39 11.22 -3.18 15.80
C GLY A 39 11.81 -4.60 15.72
N PRO A 40 12.28 -5.16 16.84
CA PRO A 40 12.95 -6.46 16.85
C PRO A 40 12.01 -7.61 16.44
N LYS A 41 12.57 -8.69 15.88
CA LYS A 41 11.83 -9.87 15.35
C LYS A 41 10.66 -10.31 16.22
N TYR A 42 10.92 -10.53 17.52
CA TYR A 42 9.90 -11.03 18.47
C TYR A 42 8.71 -10.08 18.65
N LEU A 43 8.91 -8.78 18.43
CA LEU A 43 7.89 -7.76 18.58
C LEU A 43 7.13 -7.57 17.26
N ALA A 44 7.87 -7.35 16.17
CA ALA A 44 7.33 -7.15 14.83
C ALA A 44 6.48 -8.34 14.35
N TYR A 45 6.83 -9.55 14.79
CA TYR A 45 6.08 -10.78 14.49
C TYR A 45 4.58 -10.67 14.81
N THR A 46 4.23 -9.97 15.88
CA THR A 46 2.83 -9.83 16.31
C THR A 46 1.97 -9.05 15.32
N LEU A 47 2.57 -8.19 14.49
CA LEU A 47 1.91 -7.40 13.46
C LEU A 47 2.13 -7.98 12.05
N LEU A 48 3.36 -8.43 11.75
CA LEU A 48 3.81 -8.72 10.40
C LEU A 48 3.95 -10.22 10.08
N GLY A 49 3.89 -11.08 11.09
CA GLY A 49 4.20 -12.51 10.96
C GLY A 49 5.71 -12.77 10.91
N ASN A 50 6.13 -13.92 10.36
CA ASN A 50 7.54 -14.31 10.37
C ASN A 50 8.46 -13.36 9.57
N GLU A 51 9.73 -13.32 9.96
CA GLU A 51 10.84 -12.63 9.27
C GLU A 51 11.36 -13.39 8.03
N TRP A 52 10.76 -14.53 7.69
CA TRP A 52 11.00 -15.21 6.42
C TRP A 52 9.85 -15.02 5.44
N TYR A 53 10.10 -15.33 4.17
CA TYR A 53 9.11 -15.14 3.10
C TYR A 53 7.80 -15.89 3.39
N GLN A 54 6.66 -15.23 3.13
CA GLN A 54 5.33 -15.74 3.52
C GLN A 54 4.92 -17.06 2.83
N TRP A 55 5.60 -17.44 1.76
CA TRP A 55 5.36 -18.69 1.04
C TRP A 55 6.28 -19.83 1.50
N GLU A 56 7.25 -19.57 2.37
CA GLU A 56 8.14 -20.60 2.91
C GLU A 56 7.55 -21.25 4.16
N GLU A 57 7.75 -22.57 4.29
CA GLU A 57 7.25 -23.34 5.44
C GLU A 57 8.08 -23.09 6.72
N SER A 58 9.37 -22.75 6.56
CA SER A 58 10.32 -22.55 7.66
C SER A 58 11.44 -21.57 7.27
N GLU A 59 12.09 -20.99 8.29
CA GLU A 59 13.32 -20.21 8.11
C GLU A 59 14.44 -21.05 7.49
N GLU A 60 15.13 -20.48 6.52
CA GLU A 60 16.40 -20.99 6.01
C GLU A 60 17.55 -20.33 6.79
N GLU A 61 18.38 -21.14 7.44
CA GLU A 61 19.48 -20.65 8.27
C GLU A 61 20.49 -19.85 7.45
N GLY A 62 20.83 -18.64 7.91
CA GLY A 62 21.80 -17.77 7.26
C GLY A 62 21.27 -17.00 6.05
N LYS A 63 20.00 -17.16 5.68
CA LYS A 63 19.37 -16.38 4.61
C LYS A 63 18.91 -15.02 5.13
N ALA A 64 19.26 -13.96 4.40
CA ALA A 64 18.68 -12.64 4.59
C ALA A 64 17.42 -12.53 3.73
N TYR A 65 16.30 -12.18 4.35
CA TYR A 65 15.02 -12.03 3.69
C TYR A 65 14.72 -10.55 3.43
N ASP A 66 14.51 -10.17 2.18
CA ASP A 66 14.09 -8.80 1.85
C ASP A 66 12.57 -8.66 1.91
N ILE A 67 12.05 -8.48 3.12
CA ILE A 67 10.61 -8.27 3.36
C ILE A 67 10.31 -6.78 3.45
N LYS A 68 9.38 -6.34 2.61
CA LYS A 68 8.87 -4.97 2.59
C LYS A 68 7.48 -4.91 3.21
N VAL A 69 7.20 -3.83 3.93
CA VAL A 69 5.90 -3.57 4.54
C VAL A 69 5.26 -2.38 3.86
N VAL A 70 4.12 -2.61 3.23
CA VAL A 70 3.29 -1.59 2.60
C VAL A 70 2.27 -1.11 3.63
N VAL A 71 2.48 0.10 4.13
CA VAL A 71 1.49 0.80 4.95
C VAL A 71 0.62 1.63 4.02
N PHE A 72 -0.70 1.43 4.04
CA PHE A 72 -1.63 2.15 3.17
C PHE A 72 -2.76 2.82 3.94
N LYS A 73 -3.30 3.91 3.39
CA LYS A 73 -4.38 4.70 4.03
C LYS A 73 -5.46 5.05 3.01
N ASP A 74 -6.72 4.81 3.36
CA ASP A 74 -7.89 5.10 2.50
C ASP A 74 -7.82 4.43 1.12
N GLU A 75 -7.19 3.24 1.05
CA GLU A 75 -7.02 2.46 -0.17
C GLU A 75 -7.64 1.07 -0.03
N ASP A 76 -8.12 0.54 -1.15
CA ASP A 76 -8.59 -0.84 -1.26
C ASP A 76 -7.40 -1.83 -1.26
N LEU A 77 -7.49 -2.88 -0.44
CA LEU A 77 -6.39 -3.84 -0.28
C LEU A 77 -6.04 -4.55 -1.60
N GLU A 78 -7.03 -4.92 -2.41
CA GLU A 78 -6.77 -5.60 -3.68
C GLU A 78 -6.08 -4.68 -4.68
N ARG A 79 -6.43 -3.39 -4.66
CA ARG A 79 -5.70 -2.35 -5.40
C ARG A 79 -4.24 -2.22 -4.94
N VAL A 80 -3.99 -2.29 -3.63
CA VAL A 80 -2.64 -2.23 -3.05
C VAL A 80 -1.83 -3.46 -3.44
N LYS A 81 -2.36 -4.67 -3.29
CA LYS A 81 -1.72 -5.94 -3.70
C LYS A 81 -1.38 -5.96 -5.19
N LYS A 82 -2.24 -5.38 -6.03
CA LYS A 82 -1.97 -5.26 -7.47
C LYS A 82 -0.78 -4.36 -7.78
N ALA A 83 -0.53 -3.34 -6.97
CA ALA A 83 0.61 -2.43 -7.14
C ALA A 83 1.89 -2.94 -6.48
N TYR A 84 1.77 -3.70 -5.39
CA TYR A 84 2.89 -4.26 -4.64
C TYR A 84 2.74 -5.78 -4.51
N PRO A 85 2.80 -6.55 -5.60
CA PRO A 85 2.49 -7.98 -5.58
C PRO A 85 3.55 -8.81 -4.87
N VAL A 86 3.13 -9.88 -4.19
CA VAL A 86 4.02 -10.94 -3.72
C VAL A 86 4.45 -11.78 -4.93
N GLN A 87 5.75 -11.96 -5.14
CA GLN A 87 6.30 -12.72 -6.28
C GLN A 87 7.40 -13.66 -5.79
N PRO A 88 7.07 -14.94 -5.47
CA PRO A 88 8.04 -15.92 -5.00
C PRO A 88 9.22 -16.12 -5.97
N GLU A 89 8.95 -16.13 -7.26
CA GLU A 89 9.94 -16.28 -8.34
C GLU A 89 10.95 -15.13 -8.40
N ALA A 90 10.59 -13.96 -7.86
CA ALA A 90 11.42 -12.77 -7.78
C ALA A 90 11.94 -12.50 -6.36
N ALA A 91 11.70 -13.41 -5.40
CA ALA A 91 12.03 -13.23 -3.99
C ALA A 91 11.46 -11.91 -3.39
N GLN A 92 10.26 -11.52 -3.84
CA GLN A 92 9.61 -10.27 -3.46
C GLN A 92 8.46 -10.54 -2.50
N ASP A 93 8.62 -10.17 -1.23
CA ASP A 93 7.60 -10.28 -0.19
C ASP A 93 7.14 -8.89 0.27
N TYR A 94 5.88 -8.58 -0.04
CA TYR A 94 5.17 -7.44 0.53
C TYR A 94 4.17 -7.92 1.58
N ARG A 95 4.29 -7.35 2.79
CA ARG A 95 3.27 -7.41 3.85
C ARG A 95 2.42 -6.15 3.77
N TYR A 96 1.13 -6.27 4.03
CA TYR A 96 0.20 -5.15 3.90
C TYR A 96 -0.44 -4.86 5.24
N ILE A 97 -0.36 -3.61 5.69
CA ILE A 97 -1.02 -3.15 6.91
C ILE A 97 -1.67 -1.79 6.67
N THR A 98 -2.78 -1.53 7.34
CA THR A 98 -3.40 -0.20 7.29
C THR A 98 -2.59 0.78 8.12
N TYR A 99 -2.67 2.07 7.78
CA TYR A 99 -2.09 3.14 8.58
C TYR A 99 -2.57 3.11 10.03
N GLU A 100 -3.86 2.86 10.26
CA GLU A 100 -4.44 2.76 11.61
C GLU A 100 -3.77 1.64 12.43
N ALA A 101 -3.66 0.43 11.87
CA ALA A 101 -3.01 -0.69 12.54
C ALA A 101 -1.52 -0.43 12.81
N ALA A 102 -0.83 0.20 11.85
CA ALA A 102 0.57 0.59 12.03
C ALA A 102 0.73 1.60 13.18
N MET A 103 -0.09 2.64 13.21
CA MET A 103 -0.03 3.68 14.24
C MET A 103 -0.41 3.14 15.63
N GLU A 104 -1.43 2.28 15.72
CA GLU A 104 -1.79 1.61 16.97
C GLU A 104 -0.62 0.79 17.52
N TYR A 105 0.02 -0.01 16.66
CA TYR A 105 1.19 -0.80 17.02
C TYR A 105 2.35 0.09 17.50
N LEU A 106 2.70 1.13 16.73
CA LEU A 106 3.82 2.01 17.05
C LEU A 106 3.58 2.76 18.36
N ASN A 107 2.38 3.31 18.56
CA ASN A 107 2.01 4.01 19.80
C ASN A 107 2.05 3.08 21.03
N ARG A 108 1.61 1.83 20.87
CA ARG A 108 1.62 0.85 21.96
C ARG A 108 3.03 0.49 22.40
N HIS A 109 3.96 0.40 21.44
CA HIS A 109 5.27 -0.20 21.70
C HIS A 109 6.42 0.79 21.84
N SER A 110 6.31 2.00 21.30
CA SER A 110 7.41 2.98 21.36
C SER A 110 7.76 3.42 22.79
N GLN A 111 6.81 3.32 23.71
CA GLN A 111 7.00 3.62 25.14
C GLN A 111 7.31 2.38 26.01
N ASN A 112 7.48 1.20 25.40
CA ASN A 112 7.73 -0.03 26.15
C ASN A 112 9.15 -0.05 26.73
N SER A 113 9.27 0.13 28.06
CA SER A 113 10.55 0.17 28.78
C SER A 113 11.37 -1.13 28.70
N ALA A 114 10.75 -2.26 28.34
CA ALA A 114 11.47 -3.52 28.11
C ALA A 114 12.27 -3.52 26.80
N LEU A 115 12.00 -2.59 25.88
CA LEU A 115 12.75 -2.45 24.63
C LEU A 115 14.03 -1.64 24.84
N SER A 116 15.06 -1.97 24.05
CA SER A 116 16.28 -1.17 24.00
C SER A 116 15.97 0.28 23.56
N ALA A 117 16.82 1.23 23.97
CA ALA A 117 16.66 2.63 23.58
C ALA A 117 16.67 2.81 22.05
N ASN A 118 17.54 2.07 21.34
CA ASN A 118 17.60 2.08 19.89
C ASN A 118 16.31 1.54 19.26
N SER A 119 15.78 0.42 19.76
CA SER A 119 14.50 -0.12 19.27
C SER A 119 13.35 0.87 19.46
N ARG A 120 13.27 1.53 20.61
CA ARG A 120 12.24 2.57 20.84
C ARG A 120 12.41 3.77 19.91
N GLN A 121 13.63 4.26 19.75
CA GLN A 121 13.93 5.34 18.83
C GLN A 121 13.51 4.97 17.40
N LYS A 122 13.84 3.76 16.95
CA LYS A 122 13.48 3.27 15.62
C LYS A 122 11.96 3.25 15.41
N LEU A 123 11.19 2.82 16.41
CA LEU A 123 9.72 2.86 16.35
C LEU A 123 9.18 4.29 16.25
N GLU A 124 9.74 5.23 17.02
CA GLU A 124 9.36 6.65 16.93
C GLU A 124 9.73 7.27 15.57
N GLU A 125 10.91 6.96 15.02
CA GLU A 125 11.29 7.38 13.68
C GLU A 125 10.33 6.85 12.61
N THR A 126 9.94 5.58 12.70
CA THR A 126 8.95 4.98 11.80
C THR A 126 7.60 5.68 11.93
N LYS A 127 7.15 5.98 13.16
CA LYS A 127 5.92 6.73 13.42
C LYS A 127 5.96 8.11 12.75
N LEU A 128 7.04 8.87 12.94
CA LEU A 128 7.20 10.19 12.33
C LEU A 128 7.19 10.12 10.80
N ARG A 129 7.86 9.14 10.20
CA ARG A 129 7.85 8.91 8.75
C ARG A 129 6.42 8.67 8.22
N LEU A 130 5.60 7.92 8.95
CA LEU A 130 4.22 7.67 8.57
C LEU A 130 3.35 8.94 8.71
N ILE A 131 3.51 9.69 9.80
CA ILE A 131 2.79 10.96 10.02
C ILE A 131 3.10 11.95 8.88
N GLU A 132 4.38 12.13 8.56
CA GLU A 132 4.84 13.01 7.47
C GLU A 132 4.28 12.58 6.12
N ALA A 133 4.39 11.28 5.80
CA ALA A 133 3.96 10.75 4.51
C ALA A 133 2.44 10.83 4.29
N PHE A 134 1.64 10.71 5.35
CA PHE A 134 0.18 10.77 5.27
C PHE A 134 -0.40 12.17 5.56
N GLY A 135 0.45 13.15 5.91
CA GLY A 135 0.08 14.54 6.11
C GLY A 135 -0.67 14.84 7.41
N GLU A 136 -0.43 14.04 8.45
CA GLU A 136 -1.06 14.19 9.76
C GLU A 136 -0.21 15.07 10.70
N GLN A 137 -0.82 15.69 11.70
CA GLN A 137 -0.07 16.33 12.79
C GLN A 137 0.21 15.29 13.88
N ALA A 138 1.42 15.31 14.45
CA ALA A 138 1.71 14.52 15.64
C ALA A 138 0.91 15.13 16.82
N GLU A 139 -0.07 14.41 17.32
CA GLU A 139 -0.80 14.76 18.56
C GLU A 139 0.11 14.69 19.80
#